data_AF-A0A829CWF1-F1
#
_entry.id   AF-A0A829CWF1-F1
#
_cell.length_a   1.000
_cell.length_b   1.000
_cell.length_c   1.000
_cell.angle_alpha   90.00
_cell.angle_beta   90.00
_cell.angle_gamma   90.00
#
_symmetry.space_group_name_H-M   'P 1'
#
loop_
_entity.id
_entity.type
_entity.pdbx_description
1 polymer ?
#
loop_
_entity_poly.entity_id
_entity_poly.type
_entity_poly.pdbx_seq_one_letter_code
_entity_poly.pdbx_strand_id
1 'polypeptide(L)'
;MSSRPSASIETTPNTPVVFQRGLSECTSPLLRAGLAGLYSTLHSLKDEKKPKTLSWELTQDSIQITSKGEFSKDFQWIINHGYQTKEGIFYCPGIHRTKTIHKDRMHFHNAMMGTFLQHGRIQVRTKGGGTAVSIEDECKLLYFPLLVKEKEIKYRKDAESILFAEKRGSTWSFENLVELSGYVMPGAPPRFTHETSWIGTIADAFLLFFAPLSCSFAEIEPSRGTWCILIPELEDLETFERFRRDYEVNTINMFAGGPGDAALRYLTEMDLTGNKKDFSPNGCEVYVIGKVAWNKKQQVRRLMMRIHPTEKNFRIYKKMREIFQNKIHLKKTDASSKSKESRTRSTDKNKTQKKKDENYHWVSSPYAAARIAENLVQGKRWYYQFAKPLSWYIDTLERKRKSSPGSSHEKIWFESIRRFERAELIKFMENNEIWNSEEEQWFVKSFHETLSRLYAKEASHLVRERYPRRECALKTLLNFSS
;
A
#
# COMPACT_ATOMS: atom_id res chain seq x y z
N MET A 1 -28.47 -8.68 -30.11
CA MET A 1 -28.66 -7.21 -30.17
C MET A 1 -29.87 -6.89 -29.31
N SER A 2 -29.65 -6.35 -28.11
CA SER A 2 -30.71 -5.89 -27.20
C SER A 2 -30.45 -4.41 -26.98
N SER A 3 -31.30 -3.58 -27.58
CA SER A 3 -31.29 -2.12 -27.45
C SER A 3 -31.50 -1.74 -25.98
N ARG A 4 -30.46 -1.21 -25.33
CA ARG A 4 -30.62 -0.45 -24.10
C ARG A 4 -31.34 0.87 -24.45
N PRO A 5 -32.35 1.30 -23.69
CA PRO A 5 -32.96 2.59 -23.92
C PRO A 5 -31.94 3.69 -23.63
N SER A 6 -31.56 4.43 -24.67
CA SER A 6 -30.76 5.65 -24.59
C SER A 6 -31.63 6.78 -24.06
N ALA A 7 -31.69 6.94 -22.74
CA ALA A 7 -32.08 8.22 -22.16
C ALA A 7 -30.84 9.12 -22.18
N SER A 8 -30.71 9.94 -23.22
CA SER A 8 -29.75 11.03 -23.23
C SER A 8 -30.16 12.03 -22.16
N ILE A 9 -29.51 12.00 -20.99
CA ILE A 9 -29.57 13.11 -20.06
C ILE A 9 -28.74 14.22 -20.71
N GLU A 10 -29.39 15.08 -21.49
CA GLU A 10 -28.85 16.40 -21.80
C GLU A 10 -28.70 17.14 -20.47
N THR A 11 -27.47 17.30 -20.00
CA THR A 11 -27.20 18.17 -18.85
C THR A 11 -27.41 19.61 -19.29
N THR A 12 -28.65 20.09 -19.18
CA THR A 12 -28.97 21.49 -19.38
C THR A 12 -28.35 22.32 -18.25
N PRO A 13 -27.97 23.59 -18.51
CA PRO A 13 -27.54 24.50 -17.44
C PRO A 13 -28.55 24.51 -16.29
N ASN A 14 -28.05 24.37 -15.05
CA ASN A 14 -28.82 24.24 -13.80
C ASN A 14 -29.38 22.85 -13.44
N THR A 15 -29.24 21.81 -14.27
CA THR A 15 -29.59 20.45 -13.84
C THR A 15 -28.46 19.89 -12.94
N PRO A 16 -28.76 19.47 -11.70
CA PRO A 16 -27.74 18.91 -10.81
C PRO A 16 -27.23 17.58 -11.33
N VAL A 17 -25.92 17.38 -11.27
CA VAL A 17 -25.26 16.09 -11.50
C VAL A 17 -25.22 15.36 -10.17
N VAL A 18 -25.90 14.21 -10.09
CA VAL A 18 -26.01 13.42 -8.87
C VAL A 18 -25.14 12.16 -9.00
N PHE A 19 -24.21 11.98 -8.07
CA PHE A 19 -23.49 10.73 -7.88
C PHE A 19 -23.98 10.07 -6.60
N GLN A 20 -24.38 8.81 -6.67
CA GLN A 20 -24.94 8.09 -5.51
C GLN A 20 -24.48 6.64 -5.49
N ARG A 21 -24.26 6.09 -4.29
CA ARG A 21 -23.71 4.74 -4.08
C ARG A 21 -24.50 3.62 -4.79
N GLY A 22 -25.82 3.79 -4.94
CA GLY A 22 -26.73 2.81 -5.53
C GLY A 22 -26.96 2.94 -7.04
N LEU A 23 -26.39 3.96 -7.70
CA LEU A 23 -26.54 4.16 -9.15
C LEU A 23 -25.49 3.36 -9.95
N SER A 24 -25.73 3.24 -11.26
CA SER A 24 -24.89 2.48 -12.19
C SER A 24 -23.41 2.89 -12.15
N GLU A 25 -23.14 4.17 -11.92
CA GLU A 25 -21.79 4.75 -11.88
C GLU A 25 -20.99 4.31 -10.64
N CYS A 26 -21.62 3.66 -9.64
CA CYS A 26 -20.97 3.22 -8.39
C CYS A 26 -20.96 1.69 -8.20
N THR A 27 -21.02 0.94 -9.30
CA THR A 27 -21.11 -0.53 -9.28
C THR A 27 -19.82 -1.23 -8.83
N SER A 28 -18.64 -0.64 -9.10
CA SER A 28 -17.35 -1.22 -8.71
C SER A 28 -16.81 -0.66 -7.38
N PRO A 29 -16.03 -1.43 -6.60
CA PRO A 29 -15.36 -0.95 -5.39
C PRO A 29 -14.52 0.31 -5.62
N LEU A 30 -13.83 0.39 -6.76
CA LEU A 30 -12.98 1.54 -7.08
C LEU A 30 -13.80 2.79 -7.45
N LEU A 31 -14.97 2.63 -8.05
CA LEU A 31 -15.91 3.73 -8.31
C LEU A 31 -16.52 4.25 -7.00
N ARG A 32 -16.90 3.36 -6.08
CA ARG A 32 -17.35 3.74 -4.72
C ARG A 32 -16.26 4.48 -3.95
N ALA A 33 -15.03 4.01 -4.05
CA ALA A 33 -13.86 4.72 -3.55
C ALA A 33 -13.72 6.10 -4.23
N GLY A 34 -13.95 6.18 -5.54
CA GLY A 34 -14.03 7.44 -6.28
C GLY A 34 -15.01 8.43 -5.70
N LEU A 35 -16.24 7.97 -5.43
CA LEU A 35 -17.29 8.76 -4.81
C LEU A 35 -16.87 9.31 -3.44
N ALA A 36 -16.30 8.48 -2.56
CA ALA A 36 -15.81 8.95 -1.26
C ALA A 36 -14.60 9.89 -1.35
N GLY A 37 -13.73 9.68 -2.35
CA GLY A 37 -12.63 10.59 -2.64
C GLY A 37 -13.14 11.97 -3.06
N LEU A 38 -14.12 12.01 -3.97
CA LEU A 38 -14.78 13.23 -4.41
C LEU A 38 -15.51 13.92 -3.25
N TYR A 39 -16.23 13.15 -2.42
CA TYR A 39 -16.90 13.64 -1.22
C TYR A 39 -15.92 14.36 -0.29
N SER A 40 -14.80 13.70 0.03
CA SER A 40 -13.76 14.24 0.92
C SER A 40 -13.11 15.48 0.33
N THR A 41 -12.90 15.51 -0.98
CA THR A 41 -12.40 16.69 -1.69
C THR A 41 -13.39 17.85 -1.63
N LEU A 42 -14.64 17.66 -2.03
CA LEU A 42 -15.65 18.73 -1.98
C LEU A 42 -15.90 19.24 -0.57
N HIS A 43 -15.84 18.34 0.43
CA HIS A 43 -15.91 18.72 1.82
C HIS A 43 -14.75 19.64 2.22
N SER A 44 -13.52 19.33 1.82
CA SER A 44 -12.34 20.17 2.08
C SER A 44 -12.35 21.52 1.37
N LEU A 45 -13.14 21.65 0.29
CA LEU A 45 -13.23 22.87 -0.51
C LEU A 45 -14.42 23.77 -0.13
N LYS A 46 -15.18 23.44 0.94
CA LYS A 46 -16.35 24.23 1.37
C LYS A 46 -15.99 25.69 1.67
N ASP A 47 -14.83 25.92 2.29
CA ASP A 47 -14.37 27.24 2.73
C ASP A 47 -13.45 27.93 1.71
N GLU A 48 -13.12 27.26 0.60
CA GLU A 48 -12.29 27.81 -0.46
C GLU A 48 -13.08 28.80 -1.32
N LYS A 49 -12.36 29.75 -1.95
CA LYS A 49 -12.96 30.70 -2.90
C LYS A 49 -13.32 29.97 -4.21
N LYS A 50 -14.48 29.31 -4.21
CA LYS A 50 -15.03 28.60 -5.37
C LYS A 50 -15.74 29.54 -6.36
N PRO A 51 -15.89 29.14 -7.64
CA PRO A 51 -16.70 29.88 -8.61
C PRO A 51 -18.13 30.08 -8.10
N LYS A 52 -18.69 31.29 -8.29
CA LYS A 52 -20.09 31.58 -7.91
C LYS A 52 -21.11 30.71 -8.67
N THR A 53 -20.70 30.15 -9.80
CA THR A 53 -21.47 29.24 -10.63
C THR A 53 -21.55 27.83 -10.07
N LEU A 54 -20.63 27.46 -9.17
CA LEU A 54 -20.48 26.11 -8.67
C LEU A 54 -20.99 25.98 -7.24
N SER A 55 -21.94 25.06 -7.06
CA SER A 55 -22.47 24.69 -5.75
C SER A 55 -22.57 23.17 -5.66
N TRP A 56 -22.58 22.65 -4.43
CA TRP A 56 -22.76 21.23 -4.20
C TRP A 56 -23.43 20.98 -2.86
N GLU A 57 -24.16 19.89 -2.79
CA GLU A 57 -24.77 19.33 -1.60
C GLU A 57 -24.18 17.94 -1.36
N LEU A 58 -23.89 17.67 -0.09
CA LEU A 58 -23.27 16.43 0.36
C LEU A 58 -24.24 15.76 1.34
N THR A 59 -24.59 14.51 1.08
CA THR A 59 -25.37 13.67 1.98
C THR A 59 -24.57 12.42 2.34
N GLN A 60 -25.07 11.61 3.27
CA GLN A 60 -24.44 10.35 3.65
C GLN A 60 -24.23 9.40 2.47
N ASP A 61 -25.04 9.52 1.40
CA ASP A 61 -25.08 8.55 0.30
C ASP A 61 -24.83 9.14 -1.09
N SER A 62 -24.86 10.47 -1.20
CA SER A 62 -24.81 11.14 -2.48
C SER A 62 -24.02 12.45 -2.47
N ILE A 63 -23.57 12.81 -3.65
CA ILE A 63 -23.00 14.10 -3.98
C ILE A 63 -23.86 14.68 -5.09
N GLN A 64 -24.38 15.88 -4.88
CA GLN A 64 -25.09 16.63 -5.90
C GLN A 64 -24.30 17.87 -6.25
N ILE A 65 -23.87 18.00 -7.51
CA ILE A 65 -23.08 19.14 -8.00
C ILE A 65 -23.94 19.93 -8.99
N THR A 66 -24.12 21.22 -8.72
CA THR A 66 -24.87 22.12 -9.59
C THR A 66 -23.93 23.17 -10.15
N SER A 67 -23.84 23.23 -11.48
CA SER A 67 -23.14 24.28 -12.23
C SER A 67 -24.16 25.19 -12.92
N LYS A 68 -24.05 26.50 -12.69
CA LYS A 68 -24.72 27.56 -13.44
C LYS A 68 -23.84 28.16 -14.54
N GLY A 69 -22.58 27.72 -14.62
CA GLY A 69 -21.56 28.17 -15.56
C GLY A 69 -21.26 27.14 -16.62
N GLU A 70 -20.07 27.21 -17.20
CA GLU A 70 -19.58 26.19 -18.14
C GLU A 70 -19.18 24.94 -17.35
N PHE A 71 -19.94 23.85 -17.53
CA PHE A 71 -19.75 22.60 -16.78
C PHE A 71 -18.31 22.09 -16.82
N SER A 72 -17.68 22.08 -18.00
CA SER A 72 -16.31 21.64 -18.19
C SER A 72 -15.31 22.40 -17.31
N LYS A 73 -15.46 23.73 -17.20
CA LYS A 73 -14.62 24.60 -16.36
C LYS A 73 -14.84 24.37 -14.88
N ASP A 74 -16.09 24.26 -14.45
CA ASP A 74 -16.43 24.08 -13.03
C ASP A 74 -15.96 22.69 -12.54
N PHE A 75 -16.11 21.63 -13.33
CA PHE A 75 -15.59 20.30 -12.99
C PHE A 75 -14.06 20.22 -13.07
N GLN A 76 -13.43 20.89 -14.05
CA GLN A 76 -11.98 21.01 -14.10
C GLN A 76 -11.43 21.75 -12.87
N TRP A 77 -12.15 22.76 -12.37
CA TRP A 77 -11.80 23.47 -11.14
C TRP A 77 -11.74 22.50 -9.96
N ILE A 78 -12.71 21.60 -9.81
CA ILE A 78 -12.72 20.59 -8.74
C ILE A 78 -11.49 19.68 -8.84
N ILE A 79 -11.16 19.16 -10.04
CA ILE A 79 -9.98 18.29 -10.25
C ILE A 79 -8.68 19.04 -9.92
N ASN A 80 -8.56 20.29 -10.37
CA ASN A 80 -7.39 21.10 -10.08
C ASN A 80 -7.21 21.31 -8.57
N HIS A 81 -8.28 21.64 -7.85
CA HIS A 81 -8.19 21.88 -6.41
C HIS A 81 -8.06 20.58 -5.61
N GLY A 82 -8.55 19.45 -6.12
CA GLY A 82 -8.38 18.13 -5.51
C GLY A 82 -6.96 17.56 -5.62
N TYR A 83 -6.21 17.94 -6.66
CA TYR A 83 -4.85 17.46 -6.90
C TYR A 83 -3.86 18.61 -7.03
N GLN A 84 -3.21 19.04 -5.96
CA GLN A 84 -2.22 20.12 -5.96
C GLN A 84 -0.81 19.58 -5.72
N THR A 85 0.18 20.48 -5.67
CA THR A 85 1.54 20.15 -5.25
C THR A 85 2.03 21.11 -4.17
N LYS A 86 2.78 20.58 -3.20
CA LYS A 86 3.52 21.38 -2.22
C LYS A 86 4.89 20.74 -2.02
N GLU A 87 5.96 21.52 -2.21
CA GLU A 87 7.36 21.04 -2.25
C GLU A 87 7.60 19.97 -3.33
N GLY A 88 6.89 20.08 -4.45
CA GLY A 88 7.02 19.15 -5.59
C GLY A 88 6.44 17.76 -5.35
N ILE A 89 5.74 17.50 -4.24
CA ILE A 89 4.98 16.26 -4.01
C ILE A 89 3.48 16.55 -3.96
N PHE A 90 2.67 15.49 -4.06
CA PHE A 90 1.21 15.61 -4.07
C PHE A 90 0.69 16.27 -2.79
N TYR A 91 -0.18 17.25 -2.95
CA TYR A 91 -0.99 17.83 -1.89
C TYR A 91 -2.46 17.73 -2.32
N CYS A 92 -3.24 16.89 -1.64
CA CYS A 92 -4.62 16.60 -2.02
C CYS A 92 -5.49 16.96 -0.81
N PRO A 93 -6.19 18.11 -0.80
CA PRO A 93 -6.92 18.61 0.37
C PRO A 93 -7.96 17.64 0.95
N GLY A 94 -8.50 16.74 0.11
CA GLY A 94 -9.39 15.66 0.55
C GLY A 94 -8.75 14.66 1.51
N ILE A 95 -7.41 14.58 1.57
CA ILE A 95 -6.65 13.65 2.43
C ILE A 95 -5.55 14.32 3.24
N HIS A 96 -4.98 15.42 2.73
CA HIS A 96 -3.89 16.14 3.34
C HIS A 96 -4.46 17.42 3.95
N ARG A 97 -4.68 17.40 5.26
CA ARG A 97 -5.26 18.53 6.03
C ARG A 97 -4.23 19.12 6.99
N THR A 98 -4.69 19.96 7.91
CA THR A 98 -3.85 20.71 8.86
C THR A 98 -2.91 19.84 9.68
N LYS A 99 -3.29 18.60 10.02
CA LYS A 99 -2.46 17.64 10.76
C LYS A 99 -1.44 16.89 9.89
N THR A 100 -1.60 16.92 8.56
CA THR A 100 -0.79 16.09 7.67
C THR A 100 0.62 16.64 7.52
N ILE A 101 1.58 15.94 8.12
CA ILE A 101 3.00 16.27 8.02
C ILE A 101 3.56 15.89 6.63
N HIS A 102 4.71 16.48 6.27
CA HIS A 102 5.38 16.22 4.98
C HIS A 102 5.61 14.72 4.70
N LYS A 103 5.95 13.96 5.74
CA LYS A 103 6.21 12.52 5.71
C LYS A 103 5.03 11.71 5.17
N ASP A 104 3.81 12.04 5.58
CA ASP A 104 2.59 11.32 5.18
C ASP A 104 2.25 11.60 3.72
N ARG A 105 2.42 12.86 3.30
CA ARG A 105 2.27 13.27 1.90
C ARG A 105 3.25 12.54 1.00
N MET A 106 4.48 12.32 1.48
CA MET A 106 5.51 11.62 0.73
C MET A 106 5.18 10.13 0.55
N HIS A 107 4.59 9.48 1.56
CA HIS A 107 4.10 8.11 1.39
C HIS A 107 3.01 8.02 0.35
N PHE A 108 1.96 8.84 0.48
CA PHE A 108 0.88 8.88 -0.51
C PHE A 108 1.45 9.12 -1.91
N HIS A 109 2.38 10.06 -2.05
CA HIS A 109 3.06 10.32 -3.30
C HIS A 109 3.79 9.08 -3.85
N ASN A 110 4.61 8.40 -3.03
CA ASN A 110 5.35 7.22 -3.46
C ASN A 110 4.40 6.06 -3.83
N ALA A 111 3.33 5.88 -3.06
CA ALA A 111 2.32 4.89 -3.33
C ALA A 111 1.60 5.17 -4.66
N MET A 112 1.21 6.42 -4.90
CA MET A 112 0.64 6.86 -6.18
C MET A 112 1.57 6.54 -7.35
N MET A 113 2.86 6.84 -7.20
CA MET A 113 3.87 6.56 -8.24
C MET A 113 4.16 5.06 -8.38
N GLY A 114 3.96 4.26 -7.33
CA GLY A 114 4.15 2.80 -7.34
C GLY A 114 2.91 2.00 -7.77
N THR A 115 1.76 2.65 -7.94
CA THR A 115 0.46 1.99 -8.21
C THR A 115 -0.25 2.61 -9.41
N PHE A 116 -1.06 3.64 -9.21
CA PHE A 116 -1.84 4.31 -10.25
C PHE A 116 -0.89 4.91 -11.31
N LEU A 117 0.05 5.75 -10.91
CA LEU A 117 0.96 6.49 -11.80
C LEU A 117 2.28 5.73 -12.05
N GLN A 118 2.23 4.42 -12.22
CA GLN A 118 3.42 3.55 -12.36
C GLN A 118 4.23 3.76 -13.64
N HIS A 119 3.61 4.22 -14.72
CA HIS A 119 4.26 4.25 -16.02
C HIS A 119 5.20 5.45 -16.15
N GLY A 120 6.43 5.25 -16.64
CA GLY A 120 7.42 6.32 -16.76
C GLY A 120 7.03 7.48 -17.68
N ARG A 121 6.05 7.31 -18.59
CA ARG A 121 5.46 8.40 -19.39
C ARG A 121 4.41 9.21 -18.63
N ILE A 122 3.85 8.63 -17.56
CA ILE A 122 2.91 9.27 -16.64
C ILE A 122 3.67 9.96 -15.50
N GLN A 123 4.79 9.36 -15.06
CA GLN A 123 5.69 9.94 -14.08
C GLN A 123 6.51 11.08 -14.70
N VAL A 124 6.22 12.31 -14.30
CA VAL A 124 7.01 13.47 -14.67
C VAL A 124 8.31 13.44 -13.88
N ARG A 125 9.36 12.84 -14.44
CA ARG A 125 10.68 12.76 -13.80
C ARG A 125 11.42 14.08 -13.99
N THR A 126 11.42 14.97 -13.01
CA THR A 126 12.44 16.03 -12.97
C THR A 126 13.80 15.40 -12.65
N LYS A 127 14.79 15.62 -13.51
CA LYS A 127 16.17 15.21 -13.25
C LYS A 127 16.71 16.03 -12.07
N GLY A 128 17.01 15.35 -10.96
CA GLY A 128 17.69 15.93 -9.79
C GLY A 128 16.72 16.35 -8.69
N GLY A 129 16.96 15.88 -7.47
CA GLY A 129 16.23 16.31 -6.27
C GLY A 129 15.44 15.20 -5.60
N GLY A 130 16.07 14.07 -5.28
CA GLY A 130 15.51 13.18 -4.28
C GLY A 130 15.86 13.74 -2.90
N THR A 131 14.86 14.01 -2.06
CA THR A 131 15.05 14.52 -0.68
C THR A 131 14.96 13.37 0.31
N ALA A 132 16.07 12.99 0.93
CA ALA A 132 16.09 12.13 2.12
C ALA A 132 15.24 12.74 3.24
N VAL A 133 14.30 11.99 3.84
CA VAL A 133 13.48 12.48 4.94
C VAL A 133 13.87 11.81 6.26
N SER A 134 14.09 12.61 7.29
CA SER A 134 14.23 12.10 8.65
C SER A 134 12.86 11.78 9.23
N ILE A 135 12.75 10.61 9.82
CA ILE A 135 11.61 10.11 10.57
C ILE A 135 12.11 9.99 12.00
N GLU A 136 11.60 10.85 12.90
CA GLU A 136 12.13 11.06 14.25
C GLU A 136 13.55 11.70 14.24
N ASP A 137 13.90 12.42 15.30
CA ASP A 137 15.11 13.27 15.39
C ASP A 137 16.45 12.48 15.25
N GLU A 138 16.39 11.17 15.03
CA GLU A 138 17.58 10.30 14.90
C GLU A 138 17.56 9.33 13.71
N CYS A 139 16.48 9.20 12.91
CA CYS A 139 16.40 8.19 11.84
C CYS A 139 16.12 8.76 10.44
N LYS A 140 17.10 8.72 9.51
CA LYS A 140 16.86 9.09 8.10
C LYS A 140 16.33 7.92 7.26
N LEU A 141 15.03 7.91 6.98
CA LEU A 141 14.44 7.03 5.97
C LEU A 141 14.60 7.66 4.59
N LEU A 142 15.47 7.09 3.76
CA LEU A 142 15.70 7.56 2.40
C LEU A 142 14.51 7.20 1.50
N TYR A 143 13.54 8.09 1.43
CA TYR A 143 12.56 8.14 0.35
C TYR A 143 12.99 9.21 -0.63
N PHE A 144 13.06 8.91 -1.92
CA PHE A 144 13.41 9.89 -2.93
C PHE A 144 12.17 10.17 -3.78
N PRO A 145 11.33 11.16 -3.42
CA PRO A 145 10.14 11.45 -4.19
C PRO A 145 10.55 11.92 -5.59
N LEU A 146 9.81 11.45 -6.61
CA LEU A 146 9.92 12.00 -7.95
C LEU A 146 9.11 13.29 -7.96
N LEU A 147 9.78 14.45 -8.03
CA LEU A 147 9.05 15.71 -7.98
C LEU A 147 8.09 15.83 -9.17
N VAL A 148 6.85 16.21 -8.89
CA VAL A 148 5.80 16.43 -9.89
C VAL A 148 5.61 17.92 -10.07
N LYS A 149 5.63 18.38 -11.32
CA LYS A 149 5.18 19.73 -11.67
C LYS A 149 3.66 19.74 -11.69
N GLU A 150 3.06 20.71 -11.01
CA GLU A 150 1.61 20.80 -10.83
C GLU A 150 0.82 20.75 -12.16
N LYS A 151 1.28 21.49 -13.17
CA LYS A 151 0.68 21.51 -14.53
C LYS A 151 0.81 20.18 -15.27
N GLU A 152 1.61 19.25 -14.78
CA GLU A 152 1.88 17.97 -15.42
C GLU A 152 1.23 16.78 -14.71
N ILE A 153 0.40 17.02 -13.68
CA ILE A 153 -0.41 15.98 -13.06
C ILE A 153 -1.34 15.35 -14.09
N LYS A 154 -1.22 14.03 -14.28
CA LYS A 154 -1.96 13.26 -15.30
C LYS A 154 -3.47 13.38 -15.15
N TYR A 155 -4.00 13.30 -13.91
CA TYR A 155 -5.43 13.49 -13.63
C TYR A 155 -5.96 14.83 -14.15
N ARG A 156 -5.22 15.93 -13.95
CA ARG A 156 -5.63 17.26 -14.43
C ARG A 156 -5.65 17.33 -15.96
N LYS A 157 -4.61 16.81 -16.61
CA LYS A 157 -4.49 16.79 -18.08
C LYS A 157 -5.56 15.94 -18.75
N ASP A 158 -5.84 14.77 -18.20
CA ASP A 158 -6.83 13.87 -18.77
C ASP A 158 -8.25 14.38 -18.51
N ALA A 159 -8.52 14.92 -17.32
CA ALA A 159 -9.77 15.63 -17.05
C ALA A 159 -10.01 16.75 -18.07
N GLU A 160 -8.99 17.56 -18.36
CA GLU A 160 -9.12 18.64 -19.35
C GLU A 160 -9.45 18.07 -20.74
N SER A 161 -8.81 16.96 -21.13
CA SER A 161 -9.07 16.34 -22.43
C SER A 161 -10.48 15.77 -22.58
N ILE A 162 -11.06 15.22 -21.51
CA ILE A 162 -12.39 14.58 -21.56
C ILE A 162 -13.52 15.57 -21.28
N LEU A 163 -13.33 16.52 -20.37
CA LEU A 163 -14.36 17.49 -19.98
C LEU A 163 -14.56 18.54 -21.07
N PHE A 164 -13.50 18.95 -21.79
CA PHE A 164 -13.59 19.93 -22.88
C PHE A 164 -13.76 19.29 -24.27
N ALA A 165 -14.18 18.02 -24.33
CA ALA A 165 -14.40 17.29 -25.57
C ALA A 165 -15.55 17.85 -26.44
N GLU A 166 -16.38 18.76 -25.90
CA GLU A 166 -17.42 19.54 -26.63
C GLU A 166 -16.95 20.10 -27.97
N LYS A 167 -15.66 20.42 -28.10
CA LYS A 167 -15.05 20.91 -29.35
C LYS A 167 -15.05 19.87 -30.50
N ARG A 168 -15.55 18.65 -30.29
CA ARG A 168 -15.62 17.57 -31.30
C ARG A 168 -17.03 17.31 -31.86
N GLY A 169 -17.98 18.23 -31.67
CA GLY A 169 -19.26 18.23 -32.41
C GLY A 169 -20.33 17.23 -31.91
N SER A 170 -20.20 16.74 -30.68
CA SER A 170 -21.25 15.95 -30.00
C SER A 170 -21.80 16.74 -28.81
N THR A 171 -23.10 16.58 -28.52
CA THR A 171 -23.73 17.11 -27.32
C THR A 171 -23.03 16.50 -26.09
N TRP A 172 -22.56 17.35 -25.19
CA TRP A 172 -21.85 16.91 -24.00
C TRP A 172 -22.81 16.32 -22.98
N SER A 173 -22.46 15.15 -22.47
CA SER A 173 -23.19 14.45 -21.42
C SER A 173 -22.24 13.61 -20.60
N PHE A 174 -22.55 13.44 -19.31
CA PHE A 174 -21.82 12.53 -18.43
C PHE A 174 -21.85 11.07 -18.89
N GLU A 175 -22.84 10.71 -19.72
CA GLU A 175 -22.98 9.39 -20.33
C GLU A 175 -22.05 9.16 -21.54
N ASN A 176 -21.40 10.21 -22.04
CA ASN A 176 -20.50 10.08 -23.18
C ASN A 176 -19.33 9.17 -22.84
N LEU A 177 -18.98 8.27 -23.75
CA LEU A 177 -17.87 7.35 -23.57
C LEU A 177 -16.54 8.05 -23.83
N VAL A 178 -15.57 7.76 -22.98
CA VAL A 178 -14.19 8.26 -23.09
C VAL A 178 -13.20 7.13 -22.92
N GLU A 179 -12.04 7.32 -23.53
CA GLU A 179 -10.92 6.40 -23.47
C GLU A 179 -9.81 6.99 -22.59
N LEU A 180 -9.42 6.27 -21.55
CA LEU A 180 -8.34 6.65 -20.65
C LEU A 180 -7.29 5.54 -20.59
N SER A 181 -6.03 5.92 -20.38
CA SER A 181 -4.99 4.91 -20.13
C SER A 181 -5.26 4.15 -18.81
N GLY A 182 -4.80 2.90 -18.72
CA GLY A 182 -5.11 2.00 -17.59
C GLY A 182 -4.65 2.41 -16.20
N TYR A 183 -4.09 3.61 -15.96
CA TYR A 183 -3.78 4.07 -14.61
C TYR A 183 -5.03 4.24 -13.74
N VAL A 184 -6.18 4.58 -14.34
CA VAL A 184 -7.46 4.70 -13.63
C VAL A 184 -7.94 3.38 -13.05
N MET A 185 -7.41 2.25 -13.55
CA MET A 185 -7.67 0.89 -13.09
C MET A 185 -6.34 0.14 -12.89
N PRO A 186 -5.59 0.46 -11.81
CA PRO A 186 -4.18 0.10 -11.69
C PRO A 186 -3.94 -1.41 -11.81
N GLY A 187 -2.95 -1.76 -12.64
CA GLY A 187 -2.49 -3.13 -12.85
C GLY A 187 -3.51 -4.09 -13.47
N ALA A 188 -4.70 -3.63 -13.89
CA ALA A 188 -5.67 -4.48 -14.56
C ALA A 188 -5.03 -5.04 -15.85
N PRO A 189 -4.96 -6.37 -16.01
CA PRO A 189 -4.49 -6.94 -17.26
C PRO A 189 -5.49 -6.58 -18.37
N PRO A 190 -4.99 -6.30 -19.59
CA PRO A 190 -5.89 -6.14 -20.73
C PRO A 190 -6.63 -7.45 -20.98
N ARG A 191 -7.95 -7.40 -21.25
CA ARG A 191 -8.73 -8.65 -21.48
C ARG A 191 -8.38 -9.30 -22.80
N PHE A 192 -7.97 -8.48 -23.78
CA PHE A 192 -7.47 -8.90 -25.09
C PHE A 192 -6.18 -8.16 -25.43
N THR A 193 -5.32 -8.74 -26.28
CA THR A 193 -4.00 -8.20 -26.66
C THR A 193 -4.01 -6.77 -27.23
N HIS A 194 -5.18 -6.29 -27.67
CA HIS A 194 -5.36 -4.98 -28.30
C HIS A 194 -6.00 -3.94 -27.38
N GLU A 195 -6.55 -4.34 -26.23
CA GLU A 195 -7.07 -3.38 -25.25
C GLU A 195 -5.89 -2.76 -24.50
N THR A 196 -5.64 -1.48 -24.70
CA THR A 196 -4.55 -0.75 -23.99
C THR A 196 -5.07 0.35 -23.07
N SER A 197 -6.39 0.52 -23.06
CA SER A 197 -7.12 1.62 -22.47
C SER A 197 -8.38 1.13 -21.77
N TRP A 198 -8.79 1.88 -20.76
CA TRP A 198 -10.08 1.80 -20.14
C TRP A 198 -11.08 2.63 -20.96
N ILE A 199 -12.28 2.09 -21.16
CA ILE A 199 -13.38 2.77 -21.82
C ILE A 199 -14.58 2.76 -20.85
N GLY A 200 -15.18 3.92 -20.64
CA GLY A 200 -16.37 4.09 -19.80
C GLY A 200 -16.92 5.50 -19.92
N THR A 201 -17.93 5.83 -19.12
CA THR A 201 -18.59 7.14 -19.18
C THR A 201 -17.71 8.25 -18.60
N ILE A 202 -17.99 9.51 -18.92
CA ILE A 202 -17.35 10.66 -18.26
C ILE A 202 -17.63 10.63 -16.74
N ALA A 203 -18.81 10.18 -16.32
CA ALA A 203 -19.14 10.04 -14.89
C ALA A 203 -18.20 9.06 -14.19
N ASP A 204 -18.02 7.87 -14.75
CA ASP A 204 -17.11 6.86 -14.22
C ASP A 204 -15.67 7.36 -14.21
N ALA A 205 -15.23 7.98 -15.30
CA ALA A 205 -13.89 8.56 -15.42
C ALA A 205 -13.64 9.61 -14.33
N PHE A 206 -14.61 10.50 -14.11
CA PHE A 206 -14.54 11.54 -13.10
C PHE A 206 -14.41 10.96 -11.69
N LEU A 207 -15.23 9.94 -11.35
CA LEU A 207 -15.11 9.24 -10.06
C LEU A 207 -13.76 8.52 -9.92
N LEU A 208 -13.30 7.83 -10.98
CA LEU A 208 -12.01 7.12 -10.96
C LEU A 208 -10.82 8.07 -10.75
N PHE A 209 -10.91 9.33 -11.17
CA PHE A 209 -9.89 10.32 -10.83
C PHE A 209 -9.79 10.57 -9.33
N PHE A 210 -10.85 10.42 -8.55
CA PHE A 210 -10.81 10.62 -7.10
C PHE A 210 -10.62 9.32 -6.30
N ALA A 211 -10.68 8.15 -6.95
CA ALA A 211 -10.56 6.86 -6.28
C ALA A 211 -9.28 6.70 -5.44
N PRO A 212 -8.10 7.18 -5.87
CA PRO A 212 -6.90 7.08 -5.03
C PRO A 212 -6.99 7.84 -3.71
N LEU A 213 -7.85 8.86 -3.61
CA LEU A 213 -7.94 9.72 -2.41
C LEU A 213 -8.65 9.02 -1.25
N SER A 214 -9.54 8.07 -1.50
CA SER A 214 -10.15 7.24 -0.44
C SER A 214 -9.35 5.97 -0.14
N CYS A 215 -8.43 5.57 -1.03
CA CYS A 215 -7.58 4.41 -0.81
C CYS A 215 -6.53 4.65 0.28
N SER A 216 -6.17 3.56 0.96
CA SER A 216 -4.94 3.47 1.76
C SER A 216 -3.91 2.61 1.05
N PHE A 217 -2.63 2.79 1.41
CA PHE A 217 -1.53 2.13 0.73
C PHE A 217 -0.54 1.53 1.72
N ALA A 218 -0.08 0.32 1.43
CA ALA A 218 0.99 -0.32 2.17
C ALA A 218 2.02 -0.94 1.22
N GLU A 219 3.31 -0.81 1.51
CA GLU A 219 4.35 -1.53 0.78
C GLU A 219 4.55 -2.92 1.42
N ILE A 220 4.63 -3.98 0.60
CA ILE A 220 4.91 -5.33 1.09
C ILE A 220 6.43 -5.47 1.28
N GLU A 221 6.88 -5.55 2.53
CA GLU A 221 8.23 -5.98 2.86
C GLU A 221 8.23 -7.51 3.03
N PRO A 222 9.13 -8.27 2.35
CA PRO A 222 10.42 -7.87 1.78
C PRO A 222 10.42 -7.55 0.27
N SER A 223 9.25 -7.45 -0.35
CA SER A 223 9.11 -7.29 -1.80
C SER A 223 9.07 -5.81 -2.20
N ARG A 224 10.21 -5.11 -2.06
CA ARG A 224 10.33 -3.69 -2.42
C ARG A 224 9.72 -3.36 -3.78
N GLY A 225 8.92 -2.30 -3.83
CA GLY A 225 8.16 -1.91 -5.02
C GLY A 225 6.94 -2.78 -5.31
N THR A 226 6.50 -3.61 -4.37
CA THR A 226 5.18 -4.26 -4.38
C THR A 226 4.28 -3.53 -3.40
N TRP A 227 3.15 -3.02 -3.89
CA TRP A 227 2.24 -2.18 -3.15
C TRP A 227 0.87 -2.85 -3.02
N CYS A 228 0.24 -2.69 -1.86
CA CYS A 228 -1.18 -2.94 -1.65
C CYS A 228 -1.94 -1.61 -1.80
N ILE A 229 -2.98 -1.62 -2.62
CA ILE A 229 -4.04 -0.60 -2.63
C ILE A 229 -5.18 -1.18 -1.80
N LEU A 230 -5.54 -0.49 -0.72
CA LEU A 230 -6.59 -0.87 0.22
C LEU A 230 -7.80 0.01 -0.07
N ILE A 231 -8.83 -0.60 -0.66
CA ILE A 231 -10.05 0.07 -1.10
C ILE A 231 -11.11 -0.17 -0.02
N PRO A 232 -11.54 0.87 0.72
CA PRO A 232 -12.54 0.69 1.77
C PRO A 232 -13.88 0.23 1.19
N GLU A 233 -14.58 -0.61 1.94
CA GLU A 233 -16.01 -0.80 1.75
C GLU A 233 -16.78 0.27 2.54
N LEU A 234 -17.59 1.05 1.83
CA LEU A 234 -18.11 2.31 2.32
C LEU A 234 -19.63 2.24 2.48
N GLU A 235 -20.08 2.33 3.73
CA GLU A 235 -21.51 2.39 4.07
C GLU A 235 -22.04 3.81 4.28
N ASP A 236 -21.19 4.78 4.56
CA ASP A 236 -21.58 6.15 4.85
C ASP A 236 -20.43 7.10 4.48
N LEU A 237 -20.68 8.01 3.53
CA LEU A 237 -19.66 8.91 2.99
C LEU A 237 -19.22 9.96 4.02
N GLU A 238 -20.15 10.42 4.85
CA GLU A 238 -19.89 11.43 5.87
C GLU A 238 -18.98 10.89 6.98
N THR A 239 -19.28 9.69 7.45
CA THR A 239 -18.53 8.98 8.47
C THR A 239 -17.15 8.61 7.97
N PHE A 240 -17.04 8.19 6.70
CA PHE A 240 -15.73 8.00 6.07
C PHE A 240 -14.92 9.30 5.99
N GLU A 241 -15.55 10.43 5.65
CA GLU A 241 -14.87 11.74 5.64
C GLU A 241 -14.35 12.11 7.03
N ARG A 242 -15.15 11.90 8.08
CA ARG A 242 -14.74 12.14 9.47
C ARG A 242 -13.54 11.28 9.84
N PHE A 243 -13.61 9.98 9.57
CA PHE A 243 -12.47 9.06 9.74
C PHE A 243 -11.23 9.58 9.01
N ARG A 244 -11.37 9.93 7.72
CA ARG A 244 -10.24 10.34 6.89
C ARG A 244 -9.58 11.63 7.37
N ARG A 245 -10.36 12.56 7.92
CA ARG A 245 -9.85 13.80 8.53
C ARG A 245 -9.00 13.53 9.76
N ASP A 246 -9.38 12.54 10.56
CA ASP A 246 -8.78 12.25 11.85
C ASP A 246 -7.70 11.15 11.78
N TYR A 247 -7.61 10.44 10.64
CA TYR A 247 -6.62 9.41 10.37
C TYR A 247 -5.21 9.97 10.16
N GLU A 248 -4.31 9.72 11.11
CA GLU A 248 -2.89 10.03 11.00
C GLU A 248 -2.10 8.83 10.49
N VAL A 249 -1.24 9.03 9.49
CA VAL A 249 -0.53 7.90 8.86
C VAL A 249 0.77 7.63 9.58
N ASN A 250 0.82 6.58 10.41
CA ASN A 250 2.10 6.15 10.96
C ASN A 250 2.97 5.49 9.87
N THR A 251 4.11 6.11 9.55
CA THR A 251 4.97 5.64 8.46
C THR A 251 5.61 4.28 8.64
N ILE A 252 5.82 3.85 9.88
CA ILE A 252 6.29 2.50 10.15
C ILE A 252 5.17 1.50 9.82
N ASN A 253 3.92 1.89 10.07
CA ASN A 253 2.73 1.09 9.79
C ASN A 253 2.39 1.01 8.30
N MET A 254 3.04 1.79 7.45
CA MET A 254 2.91 1.73 5.99
C MET A 254 3.58 0.50 5.35
N PHE A 255 4.37 -0.28 6.11
CA PHE A 255 5.01 -1.51 5.64
C PHE A 255 4.29 -2.74 6.20
N ALA A 256 3.85 -3.64 5.33
CA ALA A 256 3.17 -4.88 5.73
C ALA A 256 4.01 -6.10 5.34
N GLY A 257 3.86 -7.20 6.09
CA GLY A 257 4.47 -8.49 5.72
C GLY A 257 3.73 -9.20 4.57
N GLY A 258 2.53 -8.75 4.24
CA GLY A 258 1.69 -9.32 3.19
C GLY A 258 0.36 -8.57 3.06
N PRO A 259 -0.50 -8.97 2.11
CA PRO A 259 -1.78 -8.31 1.88
C PRO A 259 -2.75 -8.47 3.05
N GLY A 260 -2.80 -9.64 3.72
CA GLY A 260 -3.62 -9.82 4.91
C GLY A 260 -3.21 -8.90 6.08
N ASP A 261 -1.89 -8.72 6.30
CA ASP A 261 -1.37 -7.79 7.30
C ASP A 261 -1.70 -6.33 6.94
N ALA A 262 -1.53 -5.93 5.68
CA ALA A 262 -1.87 -4.60 5.21
C ALA A 262 -3.35 -4.26 5.45
N ALA A 263 -4.24 -5.21 5.12
CA ALA A 263 -5.67 -5.04 5.26
C ALA A 263 -6.13 -4.97 6.71
N LEU A 264 -5.76 -5.97 7.53
CA LEU A 264 -6.15 -5.98 8.94
C LEU A 264 -5.60 -4.78 9.69
N ARG A 265 -4.40 -4.29 9.31
CA ARG A 265 -3.87 -3.05 9.86
C ARG A 265 -4.77 -1.88 9.54
N TYR A 266 -5.05 -1.65 8.27
CA TYR A 266 -5.89 -0.54 7.84
C TYR A 266 -7.27 -0.58 8.51
N LEU A 267 -7.91 -1.75 8.52
CA LEU A 267 -9.22 -1.92 9.15
C LEU A 267 -9.14 -1.72 10.68
N THR A 268 -8.05 -2.12 11.33
CA THR A 268 -7.85 -1.88 12.77
C THR A 268 -7.67 -0.40 13.07
N GLU A 269 -6.91 0.34 12.26
CA GLU A 269 -6.76 1.79 12.45
C GLU A 269 -8.11 2.51 12.19
N MET A 270 -8.88 2.06 11.19
CA MET A 270 -10.24 2.54 10.95
C MET A 270 -11.16 2.36 12.15
N ASP A 271 -11.14 1.17 12.76
CA ASP A 271 -11.92 0.86 13.96
C ASP A 271 -11.48 1.69 15.18
N LEU A 272 -10.18 1.99 15.32
CA LEU A 272 -9.65 2.79 16.43
C LEU A 272 -9.95 4.29 16.28
N THR A 273 -9.90 4.82 15.05
CA THR A 273 -10.18 6.24 14.76
C THR A 273 -11.69 6.51 14.66
N GLY A 274 -12.48 5.52 14.24
CA GLY A 274 -13.94 5.62 14.30
C GLY A 274 -14.39 5.74 15.75
N ASN A 275 -15.12 6.79 16.10
CA ASN A 275 -15.86 6.80 17.36
C ASN A 275 -16.75 5.55 17.37
N LYS A 276 -16.43 4.58 18.25
CA LYS A 276 -16.96 3.20 18.30
C LYS A 276 -18.49 3.01 18.22
N LYS A 277 -19.28 4.09 18.25
CA LYS A 277 -20.74 4.05 18.19
C LYS A 277 -21.30 4.07 16.76
N ASP A 278 -20.61 4.67 15.79
CA ASP A 278 -21.22 4.98 14.47
C ASP A 278 -20.45 4.40 13.27
N PHE A 279 -19.29 3.76 13.48
CA PHE A 279 -18.45 3.26 12.39
C PHE A 279 -17.83 1.91 12.73
N SER A 280 -18.24 0.87 12.01
CA SER A 280 -17.54 -0.41 11.97
C SER A 280 -17.03 -0.62 10.54
N PRO A 281 -15.73 -0.87 10.33
CA PRO A 281 -15.23 -1.13 9.00
C PRO A 281 -15.72 -2.51 8.52
N ASN A 282 -16.65 -2.52 7.57
CA ASN A 282 -17.24 -3.76 7.03
C ASN A 282 -16.25 -4.65 6.28
N GLY A 283 -15.16 -4.05 5.80
CA GLY A 283 -14.14 -4.75 5.06
C GLY A 283 -13.35 -3.83 4.14
N CYS A 284 -12.47 -4.43 3.36
CA CYS A 284 -11.80 -3.77 2.27
C CYS A 284 -11.50 -4.73 1.12
N GLU A 285 -11.35 -4.18 -0.07
CA GLU A 285 -10.78 -4.87 -1.22
C GLU A 285 -9.31 -4.49 -1.37
N VAL A 286 -8.44 -5.48 -1.59
CA VAL A 286 -7.01 -5.29 -1.67
C VAL A 286 -6.53 -5.64 -3.06
N TYR A 287 -5.87 -4.68 -3.73
CA TYR A 287 -5.13 -4.93 -4.95
C TYR A 287 -3.63 -4.95 -4.66
N VAL A 288 -2.96 -6.06 -4.99
CA VAL A 288 -1.50 -6.12 -4.91
C VAL A 288 -0.90 -5.83 -6.27
N ILE A 289 -0.17 -4.72 -6.37
CA ILE A 289 0.51 -4.26 -7.58
C ILE A 289 2.00 -4.53 -7.44
N GLY A 290 2.60 -5.25 -8.39
CA GLY A 290 4.02 -5.55 -8.35
C GLY A 290 4.57 -6.10 -9.66
N LYS A 291 5.88 -6.24 -9.75
CA LYS A 291 6.52 -6.84 -10.93
C LYS A 291 6.37 -8.36 -10.92
N VAL A 292 6.35 -8.93 -12.12
CA VAL A 292 6.34 -10.39 -12.35
C VAL A 292 7.48 -10.76 -13.29
N ALA A 293 7.95 -12.01 -13.21
CA ALA A 293 9.15 -12.45 -13.93
C ALA A 293 9.07 -12.24 -15.45
N TRP A 294 7.88 -12.41 -16.03
CA TRP A 294 7.61 -12.28 -17.47
C TRP A 294 7.40 -10.82 -17.94
N ASN A 295 7.12 -9.88 -17.03
CA ASN A 295 6.96 -8.45 -17.36
C ASN A 295 7.80 -7.58 -16.43
N LYS A 296 9.05 -7.31 -16.86
CA LYS A 296 9.98 -6.46 -16.11
C LYS A 296 9.74 -4.95 -16.33
N LYS A 297 8.99 -4.60 -17.38
CA LYS A 297 8.78 -3.22 -17.83
C LYS A 297 7.63 -2.52 -17.09
N GLN A 298 6.59 -3.26 -16.71
CA GLN A 298 5.41 -2.73 -16.02
C GLN A 298 5.06 -3.59 -14.81
N GLN A 299 4.59 -2.96 -13.73
CA GLN A 299 3.96 -3.72 -12.65
C GLN A 299 2.53 -4.10 -13.08
N VAL A 300 2.07 -5.24 -12.58
CA VAL A 300 0.76 -5.82 -12.87
C VAL A 300 0.01 -6.07 -11.55
N ARG A 301 -1.31 -6.22 -11.63
CA ARG A 301 -2.12 -6.67 -10.49
C ARG A 301 -1.86 -8.17 -10.30
N ARG A 302 -1.12 -8.50 -9.24
CA ARG A 302 -0.71 -9.87 -8.87
C ARG A 302 -1.79 -10.61 -8.08
N LEU A 303 -2.59 -9.87 -7.31
CA LEU A 303 -3.65 -10.41 -6.46
C LEU A 303 -4.77 -9.39 -6.32
N MET A 304 -6.00 -9.90 -6.24
CA MET A 304 -7.16 -9.20 -5.71
C MET A 304 -7.78 -10.08 -4.63
N MET A 305 -8.11 -9.50 -3.48
CA MET A 305 -8.85 -10.18 -2.42
C MET A 305 -9.80 -9.23 -1.73
N ARG A 306 -10.99 -9.71 -1.38
CA ARG A 306 -11.94 -9.01 -0.52
C ARG A 306 -11.86 -9.59 0.88
N ILE A 307 -11.83 -8.71 1.88
CA ILE A 307 -11.56 -9.07 3.27
C ILE A 307 -12.67 -8.51 4.15
N HIS A 308 -13.37 -9.42 4.83
CA HIS A 308 -14.35 -9.12 5.87
C HIS A 308 -13.91 -9.82 7.15
N PRO A 309 -13.13 -9.16 8.01
CA PRO A 309 -12.66 -9.79 9.24
C PRO A 309 -13.81 -9.95 10.24
N THR A 310 -13.84 -11.10 10.93
CA THR A 310 -14.72 -11.26 12.09
C THR A 310 -14.19 -10.47 13.28
N GLU A 311 -15.04 -10.18 14.27
CA GLU A 311 -14.63 -9.56 15.53
C GLU A 311 -13.49 -10.34 16.21
N LYS A 312 -13.54 -11.67 16.12
CA LYS A 312 -12.47 -12.54 16.60
C LYS A 312 -11.15 -12.29 15.86
N ASN A 313 -11.18 -12.14 14.54
CA ASN A 313 -9.98 -11.84 13.76
C ASN A 313 -9.37 -10.50 14.18
N PHE A 314 -10.20 -9.47 14.40
CA PHE A 314 -9.73 -8.18 14.89
C PHE A 314 -9.07 -8.29 16.25
N ARG A 315 -9.70 -8.98 17.22
CA ARG A 315 -9.14 -9.16 18.55
C ARG A 315 -7.77 -9.85 18.51
N ILE A 316 -7.66 -10.95 17.76
CA ILE A 316 -6.39 -11.67 17.61
C ILE A 316 -5.34 -10.79 16.93
N TYR A 317 -5.72 -10.06 15.87
CA TYR A 317 -4.79 -9.19 15.14
C TYR A 317 -4.31 -8.01 16.00
N LYS A 318 -5.19 -7.36 16.77
CA LYS A 318 -4.83 -6.30 17.73
C LYS A 318 -3.80 -6.80 18.74
N LYS A 319 -4.04 -7.97 19.36
CA LYS A 319 -3.08 -8.62 20.26
C LYS A 319 -1.77 -8.99 19.59
N MET A 320 -1.83 -9.49 18.35
CA MET A 320 -0.63 -9.77 17.57
C MET A 320 0.17 -8.48 17.35
N ARG A 321 -0.47 -7.35 17.02
CA ARG A 321 0.23 -6.08 16.78
C ARG A 321 0.82 -5.46 18.03
N GLU A 322 0.19 -5.61 19.20
CA GLU A 322 0.80 -5.21 20.49
C GLU A 322 2.16 -5.90 20.73
N ILE A 323 2.34 -7.11 20.19
CA ILE A 323 3.53 -7.95 20.42
C ILE A 323 4.53 -7.86 19.27
N PHE A 324 4.05 -7.94 18.03
CA PHE A 324 4.87 -7.99 16.81
C PHE A 324 4.88 -6.64 16.11
N GLN A 325 5.80 -5.78 16.54
CA GLN A 325 6.01 -4.46 15.94
C GLN A 325 6.98 -4.51 14.76
N ASN A 326 6.75 -3.62 13.79
CA ASN A 326 7.70 -3.39 12.71
C ASN A 326 8.99 -2.78 13.29
N LYS A 327 10.15 -3.22 12.80
CA LYS A 327 11.47 -2.79 13.30
C LYS A 327 12.16 -1.89 12.27
N ILE A 328 12.70 -0.76 12.71
CA ILE A 328 13.57 0.09 11.88
C ILE A 328 15.01 -0.40 12.02
N HIS A 329 15.68 -0.61 10.90
CA HIS A 329 17.07 -1.05 10.84
C HIS A 329 17.93 0.04 10.23
N LEU A 330 19.06 0.32 10.86
CA LEU A 330 20.10 1.20 10.32
C LEU A 330 21.09 0.38 9.49
N LYS A 331 21.28 0.76 8.22
CA LYS A 331 22.39 0.26 7.41
C LYS A 331 23.47 1.33 7.30
N LYS A 332 24.59 1.09 7.97
CA LYS A 332 25.82 1.86 7.77
C LYS A 332 26.46 1.45 6.45
N THR A 333 26.72 2.41 5.58
CA THR A 333 27.59 2.18 4.43
C THR A 333 29.02 2.28 4.92
N ASP A 334 29.69 1.14 5.12
CA ASP A 334 31.14 1.17 5.34
C ASP A 334 31.82 1.62 4.05
N ALA A 335 32.49 2.77 4.08
CA ALA A 335 33.24 3.34 2.96
C ALA A 335 34.44 2.47 2.49
N SER A 336 34.63 1.24 2.99
CA SER A 336 35.87 0.47 2.83
C SER A 336 35.76 -0.88 2.13
N SER A 337 34.61 -1.29 1.58
CA SER A 337 34.51 -2.62 0.94
C SER A 337 34.16 -2.58 -0.55
N LYS A 338 35.24 -2.56 -1.36
CA LYS A 338 35.41 -2.97 -2.77
C LYS A 338 35.85 -1.86 -3.74
N SER A 339 37.06 -1.34 -3.55
CA SER A 339 37.98 -1.15 -4.68
C SER A 339 38.47 -2.53 -5.14
N LYS A 340 37.69 -3.23 -5.96
CA LYS A 340 38.31 -4.21 -6.85
C LYS A 340 38.96 -3.40 -7.96
N GLU A 341 40.29 -3.31 -7.91
CA GLU A 341 41.12 -2.82 -9.00
C GLU A 341 40.74 -3.55 -10.30
N SER A 342 39.92 -2.92 -11.13
CA SER A 342 39.98 -3.15 -12.56
C SER A 342 40.91 -2.08 -13.13
N ARG A 343 42.17 -2.45 -13.33
CA ARG A 343 43.10 -1.69 -14.18
C ARG A 343 42.55 -1.73 -15.61
N THR A 344 41.80 -0.69 -15.98
CA THR A 344 41.64 -0.28 -17.37
C THR A 344 41.85 1.23 -17.42
N ARG A 345 42.96 1.63 -18.04
CA ARG A 345 43.26 3.01 -18.40
C ARG A 345 42.15 3.52 -19.32
N SER A 346 41.38 4.49 -18.86
CA SER A 346 40.59 5.36 -19.72
C SER A 346 40.49 6.72 -19.03
N THR A 347 41.15 7.68 -19.66
CA THR A 347 41.12 9.11 -19.40
C THR A 347 39.71 9.65 -19.63
N ASP A 348 39.07 10.12 -18.57
CA ASP A 348 38.06 11.18 -18.70
C ASP A 348 37.95 11.97 -17.38
N LYS A 349 38.41 13.22 -17.46
CA LYS A 349 38.27 14.25 -16.43
C LYS A 349 36.86 14.82 -16.50
N ASN A 350 35.96 14.35 -15.63
CA ASN A 350 34.89 15.14 -14.99
C ASN A 350 33.99 14.19 -14.18
N LYS A 351 34.39 13.90 -12.94
CA LYS A 351 33.51 13.28 -11.94
C LYS A 351 33.49 14.18 -10.71
N THR A 352 32.47 15.03 -10.66
CA THR A 352 32.06 15.70 -9.43
C THR A 352 31.85 14.64 -8.35
N GLN A 353 32.74 14.64 -7.36
CA GLN A 353 32.65 13.78 -6.18
C GLN A 353 31.34 14.08 -5.44
N LYS A 354 30.34 13.21 -5.60
CA LYS A 354 29.23 13.14 -4.63
C LYS A 354 29.72 12.36 -3.42
N LYS A 355 29.85 13.07 -2.28
CA LYS A 355 29.98 12.49 -0.93
C LYS A 355 29.01 11.31 -0.79
N LYS A 356 29.53 10.15 -0.41
CA LYS A 356 28.79 8.90 -0.27
C LYS A 356 29.02 8.32 1.13
N ASP A 357 28.49 9.02 2.12
CA ASP A 357 28.26 8.48 3.46
C ASP A 357 26.84 8.85 3.85
N GLU A 358 25.89 8.04 3.40
CA GLU A 358 24.49 8.15 3.83
C GLU A 358 24.10 6.83 4.48
N ASN A 359 24.23 6.81 5.80
CA ASN A 359 23.50 5.89 6.67
C ASN A 359 22.02 5.91 6.26
N TYR A 360 21.46 4.74 5.91
CA TYR A 360 20.05 4.66 5.51
C TYR A 360 19.29 3.64 6.35
N HIS A 361 18.06 4.01 6.69
CA HIS A 361 17.17 3.17 7.46
C HIS A 361 16.26 2.36 6.52
N TRP A 362 15.85 1.17 6.95
CA TRP A 362 14.81 0.38 6.29
C TRP A 362 13.90 -0.28 7.34
N VAL A 363 12.63 -0.49 7.00
CA VAL A 363 11.65 -1.11 7.91
C VAL A 363 11.52 -2.59 7.59
N SER A 364 11.54 -3.44 8.60
CA SER A 364 11.22 -4.87 8.48
C SER A 364 9.88 -5.20 9.11
N SER A 365 9.03 -5.92 8.39
CA SER A 365 7.83 -6.54 8.94
C SER A 365 8.13 -7.93 9.51
N PRO A 366 7.63 -8.28 10.70
CA PRO A 366 7.84 -9.61 11.30
C PRO A 366 7.25 -10.75 10.45
N TYR A 367 8.00 -11.85 10.32
CA TYR A 367 7.64 -13.04 9.55
C TYR A 367 6.41 -13.74 10.14
N ALA A 368 6.38 -13.92 11.46
CA ALA A 368 5.26 -14.53 12.18
C ALA A 368 3.98 -13.70 12.00
N ALA A 369 4.08 -12.37 12.16
CA ALA A 369 2.94 -11.47 12.01
C ALA A 369 2.33 -11.55 10.61
N ALA A 370 3.17 -11.57 9.57
CA ALA A 370 2.73 -11.71 8.18
C ALA A 370 1.88 -12.97 7.98
N ARG A 371 2.34 -14.11 8.50
CA ARG A 371 1.66 -15.40 8.37
C ARG A 371 0.38 -15.48 9.19
N ILE A 372 0.40 -14.97 10.43
CA ILE A 372 -0.77 -14.90 11.29
C ILE A 372 -1.87 -14.09 10.60
N ALA A 373 -1.55 -12.88 10.15
CA ALA A 373 -2.52 -11.99 9.51
C ALA A 373 -3.12 -12.62 8.25
N GLU A 374 -2.29 -13.25 7.41
CA GLU A 374 -2.76 -13.95 6.21
C GLU A 374 -3.73 -15.10 6.55
N ASN A 375 -3.45 -15.87 7.61
CA ASN A 375 -4.35 -16.92 8.04
C ASN A 375 -5.68 -16.35 8.56
N LEU A 376 -5.65 -15.26 9.34
CA LEU A 376 -6.85 -14.63 9.89
C LEU A 376 -7.79 -14.13 8.79
N VAL A 377 -7.27 -13.46 7.76
CA VAL A 377 -8.11 -12.97 6.64
C VAL A 377 -8.67 -14.11 5.79
N GLN A 378 -8.02 -15.28 5.78
CA GLN A 378 -8.50 -16.49 5.11
C GLN A 378 -9.45 -17.34 5.96
N GLY A 379 -9.82 -16.87 7.17
CA GLY A 379 -10.67 -17.61 8.11
C GLY A 379 -10.01 -18.89 8.63
N LYS A 380 -8.68 -19.00 8.55
CA LYS A 380 -7.91 -20.13 9.07
C LYS A 380 -7.48 -19.85 10.51
N ARG A 381 -7.11 -20.92 11.22
CA ARG A 381 -6.42 -20.79 12.50
C ARG A 381 -5.14 -20.01 12.32
N TRP A 382 -4.79 -19.15 13.28
CA TRP A 382 -3.62 -18.28 13.17
C TRP A 382 -2.31 -19.05 12.93
N TYR A 383 -2.21 -20.28 13.43
CA TYR A 383 -1.05 -21.17 13.30
C TYR A 383 -1.09 -22.08 12.06
N TYR A 384 -2.11 -21.95 11.19
CA TYR A 384 -2.25 -22.78 10.00
C TYR A 384 -1.05 -22.66 9.06
N GLN A 385 -0.41 -23.80 8.76
CA GLN A 385 0.80 -23.88 7.93
C GLN A 385 1.87 -22.85 8.32
N PHE A 386 2.05 -22.60 9.62
CA PHE A 386 2.92 -21.53 10.11
C PHE A 386 4.40 -21.67 9.68
N ALA A 387 4.86 -22.90 9.47
CA ALA A 387 6.20 -23.18 8.96
C ALA A 387 6.36 -22.97 7.44
N LYS A 388 5.26 -22.77 6.70
CA LYS A 388 5.31 -22.52 5.26
C LYS A 388 5.42 -21.02 4.96
N PRO A 389 6.42 -20.60 4.18
CA PRO A 389 6.58 -19.20 3.83
C PRO A 389 5.44 -18.70 2.94
N LEU A 390 5.18 -17.39 3.03
CA LEU A 390 4.31 -16.71 2.09
C LEU A 390 4.99 -16.51 0.74
N SER A 391 4.21 -16.50 -0.35
CA SER A 391 4.71 -16.35 -1.73
C SER A 391 5.57 -15.09 -1.92
N TRP A 392 5.25 -14.01 -1.21
CA TRP A 392 5.96 -12.73 -1.24
C TRP A 392 7.37 -12.78 -0.63
N TYR A 393 7.70 -13.84 0.12
CA TYR A 393 9.02 -14.04 0.71
C TYR A 393 9.93 -14.94 -0.12
N ILE A 394 9.40 -15.63 -1.14
CA ILE A 394 10.14 -16.67 -1.88
C ILE A 394 11.44 -16.11 -2.49
N ASP A 395 11.41 -14.93 -3.13
CA ASP A 395 12.62 -14.32 -3.71
C ASP A 395 13.67 -13.95 -2.64
N THR A 396 13.23 -13.58 -1.44
CA THR A 396 14.11 -13.25 -0.32
C THR A 396 14.69 -14.53 0.29
N LEU A 397 13.89 -15.57 0.42
CA LEU A 397 14.32 -16.88 0.92
C LEU A 397 15.25 -17.57 -0.06
N GLU A 398 15.02 -17.45 -1.37
CA GLU A 398 15.89 -18.00 -2.41
C GLU A 398 17.26 -17.31 -2.41
N ARG A 399 17.31 -15.99 -2.18
CA ARG A 399 18.58 -15.27 -1.97
C ARG A 399 19.34 -15.80 -0.75
N LYS A 400 18.66 -16.03 0.37
CA LYS A 400 19.26 -16.63 1.57
C LYS A 400 19.71 -18.07 1.33
N ARG A 401 18.91 -18.86 0.59
CA ARG A 401 19.22 -20.25 0.22
C ARG A 401 20.50 -20.37 -0.59
N LYS A 402 20.74 -19.44 -1.52
CA LYS A 402 22.00 -19.39 -2.28
C LYS A 402 23.24 -19.19 -1.38
N SER A 403 23.10 -18.48 -0.26
CA SER A 403 24.15 -18.37 0.76
C SER A 403 24.17 -19.51 1.78
N SER A 404 23.24 -20.46 1.72
CA SER A 404 23.17 -21.63 2.60
C SER A 404 22.67 -22.86 1.82
N PRO A 405 23.51 -23.40 0.91
CA PRO A 405 23.13 -24.52 0.04
C PRO A 405 22.65 -25.72 0.86
N GLY A 406 21.61 -26.40 0.38
CA GLY A 406 20.99 -27.57 1.04
C GLY A 406 19.83 -27.26 2.00
N SER A 407 19.55 -25.98 2.31
CA SER A 407 18.38 -25.60 3.11
C SER A 407 17.13 -25.39 2.25
N SER A 408 15.96 -25.85 2.71
CA SER A 408 14.67 -25.54 2.08
C SER A 408 14.21 -24.12 2.43
N HIS A 409 13.22 -23.58 1.69
CA HIS A 409 12.64 -22.27 2.01
C HIS A 409 11.92 -22.29 3.37
N GLU A 410 11.23 -23.39 3.69
CA GLU A 410 10.54 -23.61 4.97
C GLU A 410 11.51 -23.59 6.14
N LYS A 411 12.69 -24.23 5.99
CA LYS A 411 13.72 -24.23 7.02
C LYS A 411 14.23 -22.82 7.29
N ILE A 412 14.59 -22.08 6.23
CA ILE A 412 15.09 -20.70 6.35
C ILE A 412 14.03 -19.77 6.95
N TRP A 413 12.77 -19.95 6.55
CA TRP A 413 11.62 -19.23 7.09
C TRP A 413 11.46 -19.47 8.59
N PHE A 414 11.39 -20.74 9.01
CA PHE A 414 11.20 -21.10 10.41
C PHE A 414 12.39 -20.69 11.28
N GLU A 415 13.62 -20.85 10.78
CA GLU A 415 14.82 -20.37 11.47
C GLU A 415 14.83 -18.85 11.65
N SER A 416 14.28 -18.09 10.69
CA SER A 416 14.15 -16.63 10.82
C SER A 416 13.19 -16.28 11.97
N ILE A 417 12.04 -16.93 12.05
CA ILE A 417 11.10 -16.73 13.17
C ILE A 417 11.75 -17.14 14.50
N ARG A 418 12.35 -18.32 14.56
CA ARG A 418 13.01 -18.84 15.78
C ARG A 418 14.12 -17.91 16.27
N ARG A 419 14.90 -17.33 15.35
CA ARG A 419 16.06 -16.50 15.70
C ARG A 419 15.67 -15.08 16.13
N PHE A 420 14.66 -14.50 15.49
CA PHE A 420 14.38 -13.07 15.63
C PHE A 420 13.05 -12.73 16.30
N GLU A 421 12.14 -13.71 16.43
CA GLU A 421 10.74 -13.50 16.84
C GLU A 421 10.25 -14.56 17.85
N ARG A 422 11.15 -15.37 18.42
CA ARG A 422 10.77 -16.46 19.35
C ARG A 422 10.13 -15.94 20.63
N ALA A 423 10.69 -14.89 21.23
CA ALA A 423 10.18 -14.34 22.48
C ALA A 423 8.77 -13.75 22.28
N GLU A 424 8.60 -12.99 21.20
CA GLU A 424 7.32 -12.45 20.76
C GLU A 424 6.29 -13.57 20.50
N LEU A 425 6.69 -14.66 19.83
CA LEU A 425 5.81 -15.80 19.57
C LEU A 425 5.38 -16.53 20.84
N ILE A 426 6.30 -16.73 21.81
CA ILE A 426 5.95 -17.32 23.11
C ILE A 426 4.94 -16.45 23.83
N LYS A 427 5.21 -15.14 23.93
CA LYS A 427 4.30 -14.16 24.55
C LYS A 427 2.91 -14.17 23.89
N PHE A 428 2.86 -14.31 22.56
CA PHE A 428 1.60 -14.41 21.83
C PHE A 428 0.84 -15.70 22.17
N MET A 429 1.53 -16.85 22.23
CA MET A 429 0.92 -18.15 22.57
C MET A 429 0.44 -18.26 24.03
N GLU A 430 0.96 -17.43 24.92
CA GLU A 430 0.52 -17.33 26.32
C GLU A 430 -0.79 -16.56 26.49
N ASN A 431 -1.23 -15.81 25.47
CA ASN A 431 -2.50 -15.12 25.52
C ASN A 431 -3.67 -16.10 25.35
N ASN A 432 -4.56 -16.20 26.34
CA ASN A 432 -5.69 -17.15 26.28
C ASN A 432 -6.79 -16.74 25.28
N GLU A 433 -6.87 -15.47 24.89
CA GLU A 433 -7.93 -14.94 24.02
C GLU A 433 -7.80 -15.37 22.55
N ILE A 434 -6.63 -15.87 22.14
CA ILE A 434 -6.35 -16.27 20.75
C ILE A 434 -6.70 -17.73 20.45
N TRP A 435 -6.97 -18.52 21.49
CA TRP A 435 -7.25 -19.95 21.41
C TRP A 435 -8.75 -20.24 21.40
N ASN A 436 -9.13 -21.36 20.79
CA ASN A 436 -10.50 -21.85 20.88
C ASN A 436 -10.71 -22.78 22.08
N SER A 437 -9.65 -23.45 22.51
CA SER A 437 -9.69 -24.51 23.54
C SER A 437 -8.28 -24.73 24.08
N GLU A 438 -8.17 -25.26 25.31
CA GLU A 438 -6.87 -25.52 25.94
C GLU A 438 -6.08 -26.62 25.21
N GLU A 439 -6.75 -27.63 24.66
CA GLU A 439 -6.13 -28.74 23.93
C GLU A 439 -5.39 -28.25 22.68
N GLU A 440 -5.99 -27.28 21.99
CA GLU A 440 -5.41 -26.61 20.82
C GLU A 440 -4.14 -25.85 21.21
N GLN A 441 -4.18 -25.12 22.33
CA GLN A 441 -3.03 -24.40 22.86
C GLN A 441 -1.88 -25.36 23.19
N TRP A 442 -2.17 -26.46 23.89
CA TRP A 442 -1.18 -27.48 24.23
C TRP A 442 -0.55 -28.10 22.99
N PHE A 443 -1.37 -28.53 22.03
CA PHE A 443 -0.89 -29.13 20.79
C PHE A 443 0.08 -28.21 20.04
N VAL A 444 -0.29 -26.94 19.85
CA VAL A 444 0.53 -25.98 19.10
C VAL A 444 1.83 -25.65 19.85
N LYS A 445 1.77 -25.46 21.17
CA LYS A 445 2.97 -25.24 22.00
C LYS A 445 3.95 -26.41 21.89
N SER A 446 3.47 -27.64 22.04
CA SER A 446 4.29 -28.86 21.93
C SER A 446 4.90 -29.04 20.54
N PHE A 447 4.14 -28.75 19.47
CA PHE A 447 4.64 -28.80 18.10
C PHE A 447 5.79 -27.81 17.88
N HIS A 448 5.61 -26.55 18.28
CA HIS A 448 6.63 -25.51 18.12
C HIS A 448 7.91 -25.80 18.92
N GLU A 449 7.78 -26.32 20.13
CA GLU A 449 8.92 -26.71 20.94
C GLU A 449 9.67 -27.89 20.33
N THR A 450 8.96 -28.92 19.87
CA THR A 450 9.55 -30.10 19.21
C THR A 450 10.32 -29.69 17.96
N LEU A 451 9.71 -28.88 17.09
CA LEU A 451 10.34 -28.42 15.86
C LEU A 451 11.57 -27.54 16.14
N SER A 452 11.51 -26.70 17.18
CA SER A 452 12.64 -25.88 17.63
C SER A 452 13.82 -26.74 18.10
N ARG A 453 13.55 -27.80 18.87
CA ARG A 453 14.56 -28.77 19.35
C ARG A 453 15.19 -29.55 18.19
N LEU A 454 14.39 -30.02 17.23
CA LEU A 454 14.89 -30.74 16.06
C LEU A 454 15.88 -29.90 15.24
N TYR A 455 15.52 -28.66 14.91
CA TYR A 455 16.42 -27.76 14.17
C TYR A 455 17.64 -27.32 14.99
N ALA A 456 17.53 -27.23 16.32
CA ALA A 456 18.70 -26.96 17.17
C ALA A 456 19.68 -28.13 17.16
N LYS A 457 19.17 -29.36 17.25
CA LYS A 457 19.97 -30.59 17.17
C LYS A 457 20.67 -30.69 15.82
N GLU A 458 19.95 -30.50 14.72
CA GLU A 458 20.53 -30.51 13.36
C GLU A 458 21.65 -29.47 13.19
N ALA A 459 21.44 -28.23 13.66
CA ALA A 459 22.47 -27.19 13.63
C ALA A 459 23.72 -27.60 14.43
N SER A 460 23.55 -28.23 15.59
CA SER A 460 24.68 -28.72 16.41
C SER A 460 25.47 -29.84 15.71
N HIS A 461 24.80 -30.73 14.98
CA HIS A 461 25.44 -31.78 14.19
C HIS A 461 26.25 -31.19 13.02
N LEU A 462 25.70 -30.21 12.29
CA LEU A 462 26.39 -29.55 11.18
C LEU A 462 27.64 -28.76 11.63
N VAL A 463 27.59 -28.17 12.84
CA VAL A 463 28.75 -27.49 13.44
C VAL A 463 29.84 -28.51 13.81
N ARG A 464 29.46 -29.66 14.38
CA ARG A 464 30.40 -30.76 14.69
C ARG A 464 31.06 -31.33 13.44
N GLU A 465 30.32 -31.51 12.35
CA GLU A 465 30.86 -31.99 11.07
C GLU A 465 31.79 -30.99 10.37
N ARG A 466 31.51 -29.68 10.45
CA ARG A 466 32.35 -28.63 9.83
C ARG A 466 33.60 -28.26 10.63
N TYR A 467 33.61 -28.48 11.94
CA TYR A 467 34.75 -28.15 12.80
C TYR A 467 35.06 -29.26 13.83
N PRO A 468 35.51 -30.44 13.39
CA PRO A 468 35.82 -31.56 14.30
C PRO A 468 36.97 -31.24 15.28
N ARG A 469 37.80 -30.23 15.01
CA ARG A 469 38.99 -29.89 15.81
C ARG A 469 38.81 -28.78 16.86
N ARG A 470 37.59 -28.32 17.16
CA ARG A 470 37.36 -27.37 18.27
C ARG A 470 36.94 -28.02 19.59
N GLU A 471 36.63 -29.31 19.60
CA GLU A 471 36.34 -30.05 20.84
C GLU A 471 37.60 -30.30 21.71
N CYS A 472 38.81 -30.30 21.13
CA CYS A 472 40.04 -30.40 21.93
C CYS A 472 40.45 -29.11 22.66
N ALA A 473 39.94 -27.93 22.26
CA ALA A 473 40.33 -26.67 22.89
C ALA A 473 39.35 -26.21 23.99
N LEU A 474 38.08 -26.61 23.90
CA LEU A 474 37.05 -26.25 24.88
C LEU A 474 36.99 -27.21 26.09
N LYS A 475 37.46 -28.46 25.94
CA LYS A 475 37.62 -29.38 27.09
C LYS A 475 38.78 -29.02 28.01
N THR A 476 39.78 -28.26 27.52
CA THR A 476 40.93 -27.82 28.34
C THR A 476 40.63 -26.55 29.15
N LEU A 477 39.61 -25.77 28.78
CA LEU A 477 39.23 -24.53 29.48
C LEU A 477 38.15 -24.70 30.57
N LEU A 478 37.56 -25.89 30.71
CA LEU A 478 36.56 -26.21 31.73
C LEU A 478 37.10 -27.03 32.93
N ASN A 479 38.42 -27.29 32.98
CA ASN A 479 39.08 -28.02 34.07
C ASN A 479 39.95 -27.13 34.99
N PHE A 480 39.80 -25.80 34.95
CA PHE A 480 40.38 -24.89 35.94
C PHE A 480 39.30 -24.05 36.60
N SER A 481 38.57 -24.66 37.53
CA SER A 481 37.95 -24.03 38.72
C SER A 481 37.40 -25.14 39.60
N SER A 482 38.30 -25.70 40.42
CA SER A 482 38.00 -26.42 41.66
C SER A 482 37.86 -25.44 42.81
#